data_AF-A0A8X7MIZ1-F1
#
_entry.id   AF-A0A8X7MIZ1-F1
#
_cell.length_a   1.000
_cell.length_b   1.000
_cell.length_c   1.000
_cell.angle_alpha   90.00
_cell.angle_beta   90.00
_cell.angle_gamma   90.00
#
_symmetry.space_group_name_H-M   'P 1'
#
loop_
_entity.id
_entity.type
_entity.pdbx_description
1 polymer ?
#
loop_
_entity_poly.entity_id
_entity_poly.type
_entity_poly.pdbx_seq_one_letter_code
_entity_poly.pdbx_strand_id
1 'polypeptide(L)'
;MLNEADLVNLMDKNGIGTDATIAEHIAKVIDREYVFKLKQGSAEYLYPSTLGMGLVHGYNRIGHDKSLSKPLLRRETEYRMSLICSGQRTRRQTVEESLEEYREMFGRTKQEFATLAGSVEQFLRNPPDMNLDDDDDVNDGGGGGGGGGGGGGGGGGGGGGGGGGGGSDSDEWWDGGGGEGDPPSRGRGSARARGRGRGRARGRARGRGRGG
;
A
#
# COMPACT_ATOMS: atom_id res chain seq x y z
N MET A 1 11.98 12.33 8.85
CA MET A 1 10.62 12.60 8.32
C MET A 1 10.40 11.82 7.03
N LEU A 2 9.16 11.62 6.57
CA LEU A 2 8.87 10.83 5.36
C LEU A 2 8.25 11.73 4.27
N ASN A 3 8.80 11.73 3.06
CA ASN A 3 8.14 12.37 1.92
C ASN A 3 7.15 11.39 1.24
N GLU A 4 6.36 11.88 0.29
CA GLU A 4 5.36 11.06 -0.40
C GLU A 4 5.98 9.91 -1.21
N ALA A 5 7.11 10.14 -1.89
CA ALA A 5 7.79 9.11 -2.68
C ALA A 5 8.36 7.98 -1.79
N ASP A 6 8.92 8.32 -0.64
CA ASP A 6 9.42 7.36 0.36
C ASP A 6 8.27 6.55 0.96
N LEU A 7 7.10 7.17 1.17
CA LEU A 7 5.90 6.46 1.62
C LEU A 7 5.39 5.47 0.57
N VAL A 8 5.33 5.88 -0.70
CA VAL A 8 4.96 4.99 -1.82
C VAL A 8 5.90 3.79 -1.87
N ASN A 9 7.22 4.04 -1.84
CA ASN A 9 8.24 2.99 -1.80
C ASN A 9 8.06 2.05 -0.61
N LEU A 10 7.70 2.56 0.57
CA LEU A 10 7.46 1.75 1.76
C LEU A 10 6.18 0.93 1.62
N MET A 11 5.13 1.48 1.03
CA MET A 11 3.87 0.79 0.78
C MET A 11 4.07 -0.39 -0.19
N ASP A 12 4.77 -0.17 -1.30
CA ASP A 12 5.14 -1.21 -2.26
C ASP A 12 5.98 -2.32 -1.64
N LYS A 13 7.04 -1.96 -0.90
CA LYS A 13 7.90 -2.93 -0.19
C LYS A 13 7.12 -3.78 0.81
N ASN A 14 6.09 -3.21 1.43
CA ASN A 14 5.22 -3.92 2.37
C ASN A 14 4.05 -4.64 1.68
N GLY A 15 3.93 -4.56 0.35
CA GLY A 15 2.87 -5.19 -0.42
C GLY A 15 1.49 -4.69 -0.01
N ILE A 16 1.37 -3.38 0.25
CA ILE A 16 0.09 -2.72 0.52
C ILE A 16 -0.18 -1.63 -0.50
N GLY A 17 -1.37 -1.66 -1.09
CA GLY A 17 -1.70 -0.86 -2.25
C GLY A 17 -1.08 -1.44 -3.51
N THR A 18 -1.85 -1.42 -4.60
CA THR A 18 -1.28 -1.44 -5.95
C THR A 18 -0.96 -0.01 -6.37
N ASP A 19 -0.07 0.19 -7.34
CA ASP A 19 0.33 1.49 -7.92
C ASP A 19 -0.89 2.41 -8.18
N ALA A 20 -2.02 1.83 -8.62
CA ALA A 20 -3.28 2.54 -8.87
C ALA A 20 -4.05 3.02 -7.61
N THR A 21 -3.76 2.49 -6.42
CA THR A 21 -4.52 2.73 -5.17
C THR A 21 -3.71 3.42 -4.08
N ILE A 22 -2.38 3.45 -4.20
CA ILE A 22 -1.49 4.07 -3.21
C ILE A 22 -1.79 5.56 -3.05
N ALA A 23 -1.90 6.29 -4.16
CA ALA A 23 -2.23 7.72 -4.15
C ALA A 23 -3.58 8.00 -3.44
N GLU A 24 -4.59 7.15 -3.67
CA GLU A 24 -5.90 7.30 -3.02
C GLU A 24 -5.82 7.04 -1.50
N HIS A 25 -4.98 6.10 -1.07
CA HIS A 25 -4.77 5.83 0.35
C HIS A 25 -4.05 6.99 1.05
N ILE A 26 -3.02 7.57 0.40
CA ILE A 26 -2.30 8.74 0.92
C ILE A 26 -3.22 9.96 0.99
N ALA A 27 -4.00 10.23 -0.06
CA ALA A 27 -4.96 11.32 -0.07
C ALA A 27 -5.96 11.21 1.10
N LYS A 28 -6.52 10.02 1.34
CA LYS A 28 -7.48 9.80 2.44
C LYS A 28 -6.93 10.04 3.84
N VAL A 29 -5.64 9.79 4.08
CA VAL A 29 -5.06 10.05 5.42
C VAL A 29 -4.75 11.54 5.63
N ILE A 30 -4.49 12.27 4.55
CA ILE A 30 -4.36 13.73 4.56
C ILE A 30 -5.74 14.38 4.72
N ASP A 31 -6.73 13.98 3.91
CA ASP A 31 -8.10 14.52 3.95
C ASP A 31 -8.79 14.32 5.31
N ARG A 32 -8.39 13.27 6.05
CA ARG A 32 -8.88 12.99 7.41
C ARG A 32 -8.03 13.60 8.51
N GLU A 33 -7.04 14.43 8.16
CA GLU A 33 -6.20 15.18 9.10
C GLU A 33 -5.42 14.27 10.07
N TYR A 34 -5.08 13.06 9.64
CA TYR A 34 -4.19 12.17 10.41
C TYR A 34 -2.72 12.51 10.17
N VAL A 35 -2.42 13.13 9.04
CA VAL A 35 -1.12 13.66 8.67
C VAL A 35 -1.30 15.00 7.96
N PHE A 36 -0.31 15.87 8.04
CA PHE A 36 -0.25 17.14 7.32
C PHE A 36 0.99 17.18 6.41
N LYS A 37 0.88 17.89 5.30
CA LYS A 37 2.04 18.19 4.43
C LYS A 37 2.72 19.47 4.92
N LEU A 38 4.02 19.40 5.16
CA LEU A 38 4.84 20.58 5.43
C LEU A 38 5.94 20.72 4.38
N LYS A 39 6.18 21.98 3.99
CA LYS A 39 7.28 22.33 3.10
C LYS A 39 8.51 22.67 3.93
N GLN A 40 9.60 21.95 3.68
CA GLN A 40 10.91 22.21 4.26
C GLN A 40 11.89 22.37 3.09
N GLY A 41 12.31 23.61 2.85
CA GLY A 41 13.05 23.96 1.64
C GLY A 41 12.25 23.70 0.35
N SER A 42 12.79 22.86 -0.52
CA SER A 42 12.16 22.45 -1.79
C SER A 42 11.36 21.15 -1.70
N ALA A 43 11.37 20.46 -0.54
CA ALA A 43 10.75 19.16 -0.36
C ALA A 43 9.48 19.24 0.50
N GLU A 44 8.52 18.35 0.23
CA GLU A 44 7.29 18.17 1.01
C GLU A 44 7.38 16.90 1.87
N TYR A 45 7.12 17.05 3.16
CA TYR A 45 7.15 15.96 4.14
C TYR A 45 5.79 15.76 4.78
N LEU A 46 5.46 14.51 5.09
CA LEU A 46 4.28 14.12 5.83
C LEU A 46 4.58 14.09 7.33
N TYR A 47 3.85 14.89 8.09
CA TYR A 47 3.95 14.98 9.54
C TYR A 47 2.68 14.42 10.20
N PRO A 48 2.79 13.51 11.17
CA PRO A 48 1.62 12.97 11.83
C PRO A 48 0.97 14.02 12.73
N SER A 49 -0.36 14.08 12.70
CA SER A 49 -1.12 14.90 13.64
C SER A 49 -1.12 14.25 15.04
N THR A 50 -1.46 15.04 16.06
CA THR A 50 -1.67 14.52 17.43
C THR A 50 -2.74 13.43 17.45
N LEU A 51 -3.82 13.60 16.67
CA LEU A 51 -4.85 12.60 16.47
C LEU A 51 -4.28 11.34 15.79
N GLY A 52 -3.53 11.50 14.70
CA GLY A 52 -2.91 10.40 13.97
C GLY A 52 -1.98 9.57 14.87
N MET A 53 -1.12 10.23 15.64
CA MET A 53 -0.26 9.58 16.62
C MET A 53 -1.07 8.86 17.70
N GLY A 54 -2.04 9.53 18.32
CA GLY A 54 -2.89 8.96 19.37
C GLY A 54 -3.61 7.69 18.93
N LEU A 55 -4.11 7.67 17.69
CA LEU A 55 -4.77 6.51 17.09
C LEU A 55 -3.79 5.34 16.90
N VAL A 56 -2.64 5.58 16.27
CA VAL A 56 -1.62 4.54 16.01
C VAL A 56 -1.11 3.96 17.33
N HIS A 57 -0.80 4.80 18.32
CA HIS A 57 -0.38 4.36 19.65
C HIS A 57 -1.48 3.58 20.38
N GLY A 58 -2.73 4.02 20.30
CA GLY A 58 -3.86 3.33 20.92
C GLY A 58 -4.06 1.93 20.35
N TYR A 59 -4.07 1.79 19.03
CA TYR A 59 -4.17 0.49 18.37
C TYR A 59 -2.98 -0.43 18.65
N ASN A 60 -1.77 0.12 18.75
CA ASN A 60 -0.58 -0.64 19.16
C ASN A 60 -0.72 -1.17 20.60
N ARG A 61 -1.27 -0.38 21.52
CA ARG A 61 -1.47 -0.76 22.94
C ARG A 61 -2.53 -1.84 23.13
N ILE A 62 -3.61 -1.84 22.34
CA ILE A 62 -4.62 -2.93 22.37
C ILE A 62 -3.97 -4.29 22.04
N GLY A 63 -2.90 -4.28 21.23
CA GLY A 63 -2.00 -5.42 21.09
C GLY A 63 -2.61 -6.61 20.35
N HIS A 64 -3.06 -6.39 19.12
CA HIS A 64 -3.55 -7.48 18.26
C HIS A 64 -2.42 -8.33 17.66
N ASP A 65 -2.64 -9.63 17.53
CA ASP A 65 -1.72 -10.55 16.83
C ASP A 65 -1.48 -10.10 15.38
N LYS A 66 -2.55 -9.63 14.73
CA LYS A 66 -2.51 -8.88 13.46
C LYS A 66 -2.77 -7.40 13.75
N SER A 67 -1.72 -6.66 14.07
CA SER A 67 -1.79 -5.22 14.36
C SER A 67 -2.56 -4.43 13.28
N LEU A 68 -3.54 -3.61 13.70
CA LEU A 68 -4.36 -2.75 12.82
C LEU A 68 -3.60 -1.56 12.24
N SER A 69 -2.46 -1.21 12.83
CA SER A 69 -1.58 -0.11 12.43
C SER A 69 -0.40 -0.57 11.58
N LYS A 70 -0.18 -1.89 11.46
CA LYS A 70 0.88 -2.49 10.64
C LYS A 70 0.33 -2.99 9.30
N PRO A 71 1.15 -3.07 8.24
CA PRO A 71 0.69 -3.45 6.90
C PRO A 71 0.23 -4.91 6.76
N LEU A 72 0.42 -5.75 7.78
CA LEU A 72 0.27 -7.20 7.70
C LEU A 72 -1.10 -7.67 7.22
N LEU A 73 -2.18 -7.15 7.84
CA LEU A 73 -3.55 -7.58 7.51
C LEU A 73 -3.95 -7.12 6.10
N ARG A 74 -3.51 -5.92 5.72
CA ARG A 74 -3.79 -5.36 4.39
C ARG A 74 -3.05 -6.14 3.31
N ARG A 75 -1.76 -6.42 3.51
CA ARG A 75 -0.94 -7.24 2.62
C ARG A 75 -1.55 -8.64 2.41
N GLU A 76 -2.00 -9.28 3.49
CA GLU A 76 -2.67 -10.58 3.40
C GLU A 76 -3.96 -10.51 2.59
N THR A 77 -4.76 -9.44 2.76
CA THR A 77 -5.97 -9.22 1.98
C THR A 77 -5.68 -9.09 0.49
N GLU A 78 -4.66 -8.31 0.13
CA GLU A 78 -4.23 -8.10 -1.26
C GLU A 78 -3.66 -9.38 -1.88
N TYR A 79 -2.86 -10.12 -1.12
CA TYR A 79 -2.39 -11.44 -1.50
C TYR A 79 -3.56 -12.40 -1.80
N ARG A 80 -4.56 -12.49 -0.91
CA ARG A 80 -5.76 -13.31 -1.16
C ARG A 80 -6.55 -12.85 -2.38
N MET A 81 -6.57 -11.56 -2.71
CA MET A 81 -7.16 -11.06 -3.95
C MET A 81 -6.38 -11.55 -5.19
N SER A 82 -5.04 -11.55 -5.14
CA SER A 82 -4.22 -12.11 -6.22
C SER A 82 -4.49 -13.62 -6.46
N LEU A 83 -4.76 -14.38 -5.39
CA LEU A 83 -5.14 -15.79 -5.48
C LEU A 83 -6.51 -15.99 -6.14
N ILE A 84 -7.44 -15.05 -5.94
CA ILE A 84 -8.73 -15.06 -6.67
C ILE A 84 -8.49 -14.80 -8.16
N CYS A 85 -7.69 -13.79 -8.49
CA CYS A 85 -7.39 -13.45 -9.89
C CYS A 85 -6.72 -14.61 -10.65
N SER A 86 -5.87 -15.40 -9.97
CA SER A 86 -5.24 -16.59 -10.55
C SER A 86 -6.10 -17.86 -10.49
N GLY A 87 -7.33 -17.78 -9.95
CA GLY A 87 -8.26 -18.92 -9.86
C GLY A 87 -7.89 -19.96 -8.80
N GLN A 88 -6.92 -19.66 -7.93
CA GLN A 88 -6.46 -20.56 -6.86
C GLN A 88 -7.37 -20.50 -5.61
N ARG A 89 -8.16 -19.44 -5.46
CA ARG A 89 -9.04 -19.23 -4.32
C ARG A 89 -10.38 -18.64 -4.76
N THR A 90 -11.47 -19.00 -4.09
CA THR A 90 -12.79 -18.45 -4.41
C THR A 90 -13.08 -17.18 -3.63
N ARG A 91 -13.85 -16.25 -4.22
CA ARG A 91 -14.35 -15.04 -3.53
C ARG A 91 -15.04 -15.38 -2.21
N ARG A 92 -15.88 -16.43 -2.21
CA ARG A 92 -16.64 -16.84 -1.02
C ARG A 92 -15.70 -17.19 0.14
N GLN A 93 -14.70 -18.02 -0.10
CA GLN A 93 -13.70 -18.41 0.91
C GLN A 93 -12.91 -17.19 1.43
N THR A 94 -12.52 -16.26 0.56
CA THR A 94 -11.80 -15.05 0.99
C THR A 94 -12.66 -14.14 1.86
N VAL A 95 -13.94 -13.96 1.50
CA VAL A 95 -14.86 -13.12 2.27
C VAL A 95 -15.17 -13.74 3.63
N GLU A 96 -15.44 -15.05 3.69
CA GLU A 96 -15.72 -15.74 4.96
C GLU A 96 -14.54 -15.62 5.94
N GLU A 97 -13.32 -15.95 5.50
CA GLU A 97 -12.11 -15.85 6.35
C GLU A 97 -11.84 -14.39 6.78
N SER A 98 -11.99 -13.42 5.86
CA SER A 98 -11.78 -12.02 6.20
C SER A 98 -12.79 -11.53 7.24
N LEU A 99 -14.07 -11.89 7.11
CA LEU A 99 -15.10 -11.49 8.07
C LEU A 99 -14.87 -12.10 9.45
N GLU A 100 -14.36 -13.33 9.53
CA GLU A 100 -13.99 -13.96 10.79
C GLU A 100 -12.84 -13.18 11.47
N GLU A 101 -11.77 -12.90 10.73
CA GLU A 101 -10.64 -12.10 11.21
C GLU A 101 -11.08 -10.71 11.69
N TYR A 102 -11.85 -9.96 10.89
CA TYR A 102 -12.28 -8.62 11.27
C TYR A 102 -13.26 -8.63 12.46
N ARG A 103 -14.06 -9.69 12.65
CA ARG A 103 -14.95 -9.81 13.81
C ARG A 103 -14.17 -9.95 15.11
N GLU A 104 -13.16 -10.82 15.13
CA GLU A 104 -12.30 -11.01 16.30
C GLU A 104 -11.59 -9.70 16.68
N MET A 105 -11.00 -9.05 15.67
CA MET A 105 -10.33 -7.76 15.82
C MET A 105 -11.27 -6.70 16.38
N PHE A 106 -12.46 -6.54 15.77
CA PHE A 106 -13.46 -5.60 16.23
C PHE A 106 -13.92 -5.90 17.67
N GLY A 107 -14.15 -7.17 18.00
CA GLY A 107 -14.54 -7.59 19.35
C GLY A 107 -13.53 -7.15 20.40
N ARG A 108 -12.25 -7.41 20.15
CA ARG A 108 -11.16 -7.02 21.07
C ARG A 108 -10.97 -5.51 21.16
N THR A 109 -10.99 -4.79 20.03
CA THR A 109 -10.92 -3.33 20.03
C THR A 109 -12.07 -2.71 20.80
N LYS A 110 -13.29 -3.27 20.68
CA LYS A 110 -14.46 -2.77 21.39
C LYS A 110 -14.36 -3.00 22.90
N GLN A 111 -13.81 -4.13 23.34
CA GLN A 111 -13.57 -4.41 24.76
C GLN A 111 -12.53 -3.45 25.34
N GLU A 112 -11.46 -3.19 24.59
CA GLU A 112 -10.34 -2.32 24.98
C GLU A 112 -10.50 -0.88 24.49
N PHE A 113 -11.73 -0.42 24.20
CA PHE A 113 -11.95 0.90 23.61
C PHE A 113 -11.45 2.03 24.51
N ALA A 114 -11.48 1.84 25.83
CA ALA A 114 -10.93 2.81 26.80
C ALA A 114 -9.43 3.03 26.60
N THR A 115 -8.67 2.00 26.23
CA THR A 115 -7.25 2.08 25.93
C THR A 115 -6.98 2.96 24.71
N LEU A 116 -7.80 2.83 23.66
CA LEU A 116 -7.74 3.68 22.47
C LEU A 116 -8.12 5.13 22.82
N ALA A 117 -9.25 5.34 23.49
CA ALA A 117 -9.74 6.66 23.87
C ALA A 117 -8.73 7.41 24.75
N GLY A 118 -8.16 6.74 25.76
CA GLY A 118 -7.16 7.32 26.65
C GLY A 118 -5.85 7.66 25.94
N SER A 119 -5.44 6.88 24.93
CA SER A 119 -4.29 7.21 24.08
C SER A 119 -4.54 8.49 23.28
N VAL A 120 -5.70 8.61 22.63
CA VAL A 120 -6.05 9.82 21.87
C VAL A 120 -6.16 11.03 22.80
N GLU A 121 -6.81 10.89 23.95
CA GLU A 121 -6.91 11.95 24.96
C GLU A 121 -5.55 12.43 25.44
N GLN A 122 -4.61 11.51 25.69
CA GLN A 122 -3.23 11.83 26.09
C GLN A 122 -2.53 12.71 25.05
N PHE A 123 -2.60 12.34 23.76
CA PHE A 123 -1.94 13.08 22.68
C PHE A 123 -2.62 14.42 22.36
N LEU A 124 -3.94 14.53 22.57
CA LEU A 124 -4.66 15.81 22.40
C LEU A 124 -4.39 16.78 23.54
N ARG A 125 -4.21 16.30 24.78
CA ARG A 125 -3.92 17.15 25.94
C ARG A 125 -2.46 17.58 26.01
N ASN A 126 -1.56 16.65 25.72
CA ASN A 126 -0.13 16.86 25.75
C ASN A 126 0.41 16.56 24.35
N PRO A 127 0.22 17.49 23.39
CA PRO A 127 0.84 17.34 22.08
C PRO A 127 2.36 17.22 22.26
N PRO A 128 3.02 16.26 21.60
CA PRO A 128 4.48 16.23 21.59
C PRO A 128 5.00 17.53 20.97
N ASP A 129 6.18 17.95 21.41
CA ASP A 129 6.82 19.16 20.87
C ASP A 129 7.18 18.89 19.41
N MET A 130 6.35 19.38 18.49
CA MET A 130 6.55 19.25 17.05
C MET A 130 7.47 20.40 16.62
N ASN A 131 8.68 20.48 17.16
CA ASN A 131 9.68 21.43 16.67
C ASN A 131 10.07 20.98 15.26
N LEU A 132 9.63 21.76 14.28
CA LEU A 132 9.81 21.51 12.84
C LEU A 132 11.18 21.98 12.33
N ASP A 133 12.00 22.52 13.23
CA ASP A 133 13.31 23.12 12.94
C ASP A 133 14.48 22.15 13.22
N ASP A 134 14.22 20.98 13.80
CA ASP A 134 15.22 19.92 13.92
C ASP A 134 15.16 19.04 12.68
N ASP A 135 16.10 19.28 11.76
CA ASP A 135 16.51 18.33 10.72
C ASP A 135 17.08 17.07 11.40
N ASP A 136 16.20 16.24 11.95
CA ASP A 136 16.53 14.87 12.36
C ASP A 136 16.83 14.08 11.08
N ASP A 137 18.08 14.17 10.65
CA ASP A 137 18.77 13.19 9.84
C ASP A 137 18.53 11.83 10.49
N VAL A 138 17.62 11.05 9.92
CA VAL A 138 17.40 9.65 10.30
C VAL A 138 18.63 8.89 9.79
N ASN A 139 19.74 9.07 10.50
CA ASN A 139 20.89 8.21 10.42
C ASN A 139 20.48 6.87 11.06
N ASP A 140 19.98 5.95 10.24
CA ASP A 140 20.05 4.51 10.50
C ASP A 140 21.53 4.09 10.43
N GLY A 141 22.31 4.61 11.38
CA GLY A 141 23.73 4.39 11.53
C GLY A 141 23.96 3.76 12.88
N GLY A 142 24.10 2.45 12.89
CA GLY A 142 24.43 1.69 14.09
C GLY A 142 25.61 2.30 14.84
N GLY A 143 25.40 2.72 16.09
CA GLY A 143 26.47 2.88 17.05
C GLY A 143 26.93 1.51 17.54
N GLY A 144 28.20 1.20 17.75
CA GLY A 144 29.40 2.01 17.69
C GLY A 144 30.51 1.24 18.41
N GLY A 145 31.73 1.29 17.90
CA GLY A 145 32.90 0.70 18.53
C GLY A 145 34.17 1.34 17.96
N GLY A 146 34.70 2.31 18.70
CA GLY A 146 35.76 3.22 18.26
C GLY A 146 37.16 2.63 18.12
N GLY A 147 38.02 3.42 17.51
CA GLY A 147 39.48 3.22 17.45
C GLY A 147 40.13 4.34 16.65
N GLY A 148 40.93 5.17 17.34
CA GLY A 148 41.57 6.36 16.79
C GLY A 148 42.88 6.13 16.03
N GLY A 149 43.47 7.24 15.58
CA GLY A 149 44.72 7.37 14.81
C GLY A 149 44.41 8.11 13.50
N GLY A 150 45.07 9.19 13.08
CA GLY A 150 46.35 9.79 13.41
C GLY A 150 46.98 10.30 12.10
N GLY A 151 47.31 11.59 12.01
CA GLY A 151 48.44 12.13 11.22
C GLY A 151 48.28 12.48 9.72
N GLY A 152 48.86 13.64 9.36
CA GLY A 152 49.36 14.05 8.03
C GLY A 152 48.29 14.67 7.10
N GLY A 153 48.43 15.85 6.50
CA GLY A 153 49.61 16.62 6.09
C GLY A 153 49.79 16.50 4.57
N GLY A 154 49.70 17.62 3.84
CA GLY A 154 50.21 17.76 2.46
C GLY A 154 49.15 18.11 1.41
N GLY A 155 49.36 19.24 0.72
CA GLY A 155 48.48 19.76 -0.32
C GLY A 155 48.82 19.30 -1.74
N GLY A 156 48.16 19.94 -2.72
CA GLY A 156 48.62 20.00 -4.11
C GLY A 156 47.56 19.71 -5.18
N GLY A 157 47.25 20.72 -5.99
CA GLY A 157 47.24 20.58 -7.46
C GLY A 157 45.93 20.28 -8.19
N GLY A 158 45.37 21.33 -8.81
CA GLY A 158 45.27 21.44 -10.28
C GLY A 158 44.31 20.55 -11.08
N GLY A 159 43.32 21.20 -11.71
CA GLY A 159 43.16 21.17 -13.17
C GLY A 159 42.18 20.18 -13.82
N GLY A 160 41.17 20.73 -14.50
CA GLY A 160 40.90 20.41 -15.91
C GLY A 160 39.80 19.40 -16.26
N GLY A 161 38.66 19.92 -16.74
CA GLY A 161 38.13 19.63 -18.08
C GLY A 161 37.28 18.38 -18.33
N GLY A 162 36.08 18.59 -18.90
CA GLY A 162 35.60 17.80 -20.04
C GLY A 162 34.33 16.97 -19.88
N GLY A 163 33.19 17.56 -20.28
CA GLY A 163 32.28 17.05 -21.33
C GLY A 163 31.49 15.74 -21.14
N GLY A 164 30.18 15.82 -21.39
CA GLY A 164 29.43 14.74 -22.03
C GLY A 164 27.98 14.52 -21.60
N GLY A 165 27.04 15.06 -22.41
CA GLY A 165 26.01 14.26 -23.11
C GLY A 165 24.72 13.82 -22.40
N GLY A 166 23.59 14.11 -23.07
CA GLY A 166 22.28 13.44 -22.92
C GLY A 166 21.30 14.27 -22.06
N GLY A 167 20.19 14.83 -22.53
CA GLY A 167 19.32 14.46 -23.65
C GLY A 167 18.11 13.72 -23.09
N SER A 168 16.98 14.42 -22.87
CA SER A 168 15.59 13.97 -23.07
C SER A 168 14.59 14.97 -22.47
N ASP A 169 13.71 15.46 -23.35
CA ASP A 169 12.26 15.61 -23.14
C ASP A 169 11.77 16.44 -21.95
N SER A 170 11.58 17.74 -22.21
CA SER A 170 10.62 18.57 -21.48
C SER A 170 9.21 18.33 -22.06
N ASP A 171 8.47 17.39 -21.48
CA ASP A 171 7.02 17.29 -21.69
C ASP A 171 6.32 18.44 -20.95
N GLU A 172 5.95 19.45 -21.72
CA GLU A 172 5.09 20.57 -21.31
C GLU A 172 3.67 20.06 -21.05
N TRP A 173 3.30 19.91 -19.78
CA TRP A 173 1.91 19.80 -19.34
C TRP A 173 1.51 21.12 -18.70
N TRP A 174 0.69 21.92 -19.40
CA TRP A 174 -0.38 22.78 -18.87
C TRP A 174 -0.96 23.62 -20.02
N ASP A 175 -2.09 23.21 -20.57
CA ASP A 175 -3.12 24.17 -20.99
C ASP A 175 -4.51 23.57 -20.73
N GLY A 176 -5.32 24.37 -20.04
CA GLY A 176 -6.63 24.00 -19.55
C GLY A 176 -7.75 24.36 -20.52
N GLY A 177 -8.92 23.77 -20.25
CA GLY A 177 -10.20 24.07 -20.92
C GLY A 177 -10.87 22.76 -21.30
N GLY A 178 -11.96 22.29 -20.67
CA GLY A 178 -13.18 23.02 -20.34
C GLY A 178 -14.22 22.73 -21.44
N GLY A 179 -15.31 22.01 -21.10
CA GLY A 179 -16.54 22.00 -21.93
C GLY A 179 -17.10 20.62 -22.32
N GLU A 180 -18.01 20.11 -21.49
CA GLU A 180 -19.36 19.62 -21.81
C GLU A 180 -19.62 18.65 -22.98
N GLY A 181 -20.28 17.51 -22.68
CA GLY A 181 -21.13 16.79 -23.64
C GLY A 181 -21.46 15.33 -23.29
N ASP A 182 -22.59 15.09 -22.63
CA ASP A 182 -23.33 13.81 -22.56
C ASP A 182 -24.68 13.97 -23.31
N PRO A 183 -25.43 12.91 -23.68
CA PRO A 183 -25.14 11.71 -24.46
C PRO A 183 -26.13 11.59 -25.68
N PRO A 184 -26.29 10.43 -26.36
CA PRO A 184 -27.49 9.64 -26.01
C PRO A 184 -27.38 8.10 -26.15
N SER A 185 -28.39 7.47 -25.56
CA SER A 185 -28.65 6.03 -25.37
C SER A 185 -29.42 5.33 -26.52
N ARG A 186 -29.27 3.99 -26.58
CA ARG A 186 -30.25 2.89 -26.88
C ARG A 186 -30.07 2.04 -28.15
N GLY A 187 -30.22 0.72 -27.94
CA GLY A 187 -30.65 -0.31 -28.92
C GLY A 187 -29.79 -1.59 -28.84
N ARG A 188 -30.02 -2.57 -27.95
CA ARG A 188 -31.08 -3.61 -27.83
C ARG A 188 -31.12 -4.66 -28.98
N GLY A 189 -30.82 -5.91 -28.63
CA GLY A 189 -31.21 -7.17 -29.31
C GLY A 189 -30.15 -7.72 -30.30
N SER A 190 -29.88 -9.02 -30.46
CA SER A 190 -30.59 -10.24 -30.07
C SER A 190 -29.60 -11.42 -30.04
N ALA A 191 -29.86 -12.35 -29.11
CA ALA A 191 -29.25 -13.65 -28.98
C ALA A 191 -29.39 -14.54 -30.24
N ARG A 192 -28.46 -15.49 -30.39
CA ARG A 192 -28.72 -16.85 -30.89
C ARG A 192 -27.63 -17.82 -30.42
N ALA A 193 -27.99 -18.59 -29.41
CA ALA A 193 -27.33 -19.82 -29.02
C ALA A 193 -27.69 -20.94 -30.01
N ARG A 194 -26.72 -21.79 -30.38
CA ARG A 194 -26.93 -23.22 -30.65
C ARG A 194 -25.64 -24.00 -30.35
N GLY A 195 -25.63 -24.67 -29.20
CA GLY A 195 -24.73 -25.79 -28.94
C GLY A 195 -25.25 -27.08 -29.58
N ARG A 196 -24.31 -27.96 -29.94
CA ARG A 196 -24.39 -29.42 -30.09
C ARG A 196 -22.93 -29.88 -30.06
N GLY A 197 -22.42 -30.68 -29.13
CA GLY A 197 -22.98 -31.88 -28.53
C GLY A 197 -22.08 -33.04 -28.95
N ARG A 198 -21.12 -33.40 -28.08
CA ARG A 198 -20.20 -34.54 -28.24
C ARG A 198 -20.95 -35.87 -28.18
N GLY A 199 -20.53 -36.85 -28.98
CA GLY A 199 -20.91 -38.25 -28.82
C GLY A 199 -19.88 -39.19 -29.46
N ARG A 200 -19.06 -39.84 -28.65
CA ARG A 200 -18.09 -40.88 -29.04
C ARG A 200 -18.69 -42.28 -28.85
N ALA A 201 -18.38 -43.16 -29.81
CA ALA A 201 -18.09 -44.60 -29.72
C ALA A 201 -19.15 -45.60 -29.20
N ARG A 202 -19.39 -46.66 -29.99
CA ARG A 202 -18.77 -48.00 -29.79
C ARG A 202 -19.26 -49.00 -30.85
N GLY A 203 -18.32 -49.55 -31.61
CA GLY A 203 -18.50 -50.82 -32.32
C GLY A 203 -18.21 -51.99 -31.38
N ARG A 204 -18.89 -53.12 -31.59
CA ARG A 204 -18.44 -54.42 -31.08
C ARG A 204 -18.83 -55.53 -32.03
N ALA A 205 -17.83 -56.33 -32.35
CA ALA A 205 -17.86 -57.45 -33.28
C ALA A 205 -18.23 -58.77 -32.57
N ARG A 206 -18.87 -59.63 -33.36
CA ARG A 206 -18.87 -61.10 -33.44
C ARG A 206 -18.22 -61.91 -32.30
N GLY A 207 -19.00 -62.86 -31.77
CA GLY A 207 -18.51 -64.05 -31.07
C GLY A 207 -19.41 -65.24 -31.40
N ARG A 208 -18.84 -66.25 -32.07
CA ARG A 208 -19.42 -67.58 -32.32
C ARG A 208 -19.44 -68.38 -31.01
N GLY A 209 -20.52 -69.12 -30.76
CA GLY A 209 -20.60 -70.15 -29.71
C GLY A 209 -21.21 -71.43 -30.28
N ARG A 210 -20.49 -72.54 -30.10
CA ARG A 210 -20.76 -73.90 -30.56
C ARG A 210 -20.86 -74.78 -29.31
N GLY A 211 -21.80 -75.72 -29.25
CA GLY A 211 -21.72 -76.89 -28.36
C GLY A 211 -23.00 -77.18 -27.58
N GLY A 212 -23.43 -78.45 -27.63
CA GLY A 212 -24.47 -79.03 -26.78
C GLY A 212 -25.47 -79.84 -27.58
#